data_AF-A0A949D045-F1
#
_entry.id   AF-A0A949D045-F1
#
_cell.length_a   1.000
_cell.length_b   1.000
_cell.length_c   1.000
_cell.angle_alpha   90.00
_cell.angle_beta   90.00
_cell.angle_gamma   90.00
#
_symmetry.space_group_name_H-M   'P 1'
#
loop_
_entity.id
_entity.type
_entity.pdbx_description
1 polymer ?
#
loop_
_entity_poly.entity_id
_entity_poly.type
_entity_poly.pdbx_seq_one_letter_code
_entity_poly.pdbx_strand_id
1 'polypeptide(L)'
;MTTTSLKLPNDLKTRAAAAARIRGVTPHAFMVEAIRVVAAATEQRASFIADAMAADAQMRKTGKGYAADAVHKYIKDKVAGVPARKPKAMSWRG
;
A
#
# COMPACT_ATOMS: atom_id res chain seq x y z
N MET A 1 -25.95 13.66 0.12
CA MET A 1 -24.69 13.36 -0.59
C MET A 1 -24.58 14.30 -1.78
N THR A 2 -23.41 14.88 -2.03
CA THR A 2 -23.16 15.76 -3.19
C THR A 2 -22.69 14.93 -4.38
N THR A 3 -23.23 15.21 -5.56
CA THR A 3 -22.83 14.55 -6.80
C THR A 3 -21.63 15.26 -7.42
N THR A 4 -20.55 14.52 -7.70
CA THR A 4 -19.39 15.03 -8.45
C THR A 4 -19.49 14.58 -9.90
N SER A 5 -19.61 15.52 -10.84
CA SER A 5 -19.60 15.23 -12.28
C SER A 5 -18.17 15.01 -12.78
N LEU A 6 -17.87 13.81 -13.27
CA LEU A 6 -16.56 13.45 -13.82
C LEU A 6 -16.64 13.41 -15.36
N LYS A 7 -15.90 14.30 -16.03
CA LYS A 7 -15.79 14.29 -17.50
C LYS A 7 -14.73 13.27 -17.91
N LEU A 8 -15.13 12.28 -18.71
CA LEU A 8 -14.22 11.27 -19.24
C LEU A 8 -13.97 11.49 -20.72
N PRO A 9 -12.71 11.33 -21.19
CA PRO A 9 -12.42 11.13 -22.61
C PRO A 9 -13.26 9.99 -23.21
N ASN A 10 -13.63 10.12 -24.49
CA ASN A 10 -14.53 9.17 -25.16
C ASN A 10 -13.96 7.74 -25.21
N ASP A 11 -12.64 7.62 -25.41
CA ASP A 11 -11.93 6.34 -25.40
C ASP A 11 -12.02 5.67 -24.01
N LEU A 12 -11.78 6.42 -22.95
CA LEU A 12 -11.83 5.92 -21.58
C LEU A 12 -13.25 5.50 -21.18
N LYS A 13 -14.26 6.29 -21.56
CA LYS A 13 -15.67 5.95 -21.34
C LYS A 13 -16.03 4.60 -22.00
N THR A 14 -15.58 4.39 -23.23
CA THR A 14 -15.83 3.15 -23.99
C THR A 14 -15.15 1.95 -23.35
N ARG A 15 -13.88 2.10 -22.94
CA ARG A 15 -13.11 1.06 -22.25
C ARG A 15 -13.72 0.70 -20.89
N ALA A 16 -14.14 1.70 -20.11
CA ALA A 16 -14.78 1.49 -18.82
C ALA A 16 -16.12 0.74 -18.96
N ALA A 17 -16.94 1.10 -19.95
CA ALA A 17 -18.20 0.39 -20.22
C ALA A 17 -17.98 -1.07 -20.63
N ALA A 18 -16.98 -1.33 -21.49
CA ALA A 18 -16.63 -2.70 -21.89
C ALA A 18 -16.12 -3.53 -20.70
N ALA A 19 -15.23 -2.97 -19.87
CA ALA A 19 -14.72 -3.62 -18.67
C ALA A 19 -15.82 -3.90 -17.64
N ALA A 20 -16.75 -2.95 -17.45
CA ALA A 20 -17.90 -3.13 -16.56
C ALA A 20 -18.79 -4.29 -17.01
N ARG A 21 -19.07 -4.40 -18.32
CA ARG A 21 -19.82 -5.52 -18.91
C ARG A 21 -19.13 -6.87 -18.69
N ILE A 22 -17.81 -6.95 -18.89
CA ILE A 22 -17.04 -8.17 -18.63
C ILE A 22 -17.16 -8.60 -17.16
N ARG A 23 -17.17 -7.63 -16.23
CA ARG A 23 -17.32 -7.87 -14.79
C ARG A 23 -18.76 -8.04 -14.32
N GLY A 24 -19.76 -7.92 -15.20
CA GLY A 24 -21.18 -8.00 -14.84
C GLY A 24 -21.69 -6.86 -13.94
N VAL A 25 -21.07 -5.67 -14.01
CA VAL A 25 -21.46 -4.50 -13.20
C VAL A 25 -21.83 -3.30 -14.07
N THR A 26 -22.48 -2.29 -13.50
CA THR A 26 -22.77 -1.04 -14.23
C THR A 26 -21.48 -0.22 -14.44
N PRO A 27 -21.39 0.60 -15.50
CA PRO A 27 -20.25 1.50 -15.68
C PRO A 27 -20.01 2.42 -14.47
N HIS A 28 -21.09 2.91 -13.84
CA HIS A 28 -20.98 3.73 -12.63
C HIS A 28 -20.32 2.98 -11.48
N ALA A 29 -20.81 1.77 -11.15
CA ALA A 29 -20.23 0.95 -10.08
C ALA A 29 -18.76 0.60 -10.37
N PHE A 30 -18.43 0.30 -11.64
CA PHE A 30 -17.05 0.06 -12.06
C PHE A 30 -16.14 1.27 -11.80
N MET A 31 -16.58 2.49 -12.16
CA MET A 31 -15.80 3.71 -11.97
C MET A 31 -15.62 4.06 -10.48
N VAL A 32 -16.68 3.95 -9.68
CA VAL A 32 -16.60 4.18 -8.23
C VAL A 32 -15.62 3.20 -7.57
N GLU A 33 -15.69 1.92 -7.96
CA GLU A 33 -14.75 0.91 -7.46
C GLU A 33 -13.31 1.22 -7.89
N ALA A 34 -13.09 1.64 -9.14
CA ALA A 34 -11.76 2.03 -9.60
C ALA A 34 -11.18 3.18 -8.76
N ILE A 35 -11.98 4.20 -8.45
CA ILE A 35 -11.56 5.31 -7.59
C ILE A 35 -11.25 4.79 -6.17
N ARG A 36 -12.10 3.93 -5.61
CA ARG A 36 -11.91 3.35 -4.28
C ARG A 36 -10.58 2.59 -4.17
N VAL A 37 -10.28 1.73 -5.15
CA VAL A 37 -9.02 0.97 -5.19
C VAL A 37 -7.82 1.89 -5.25
N VAL A 38 -7.85 2.91 -6.13
CA VAL A 38 -6.74 3.85 -6.27
C VAL A 38 -6.57 4.71 -5.02
N ALA A 39 -7.66 5.18 -4.40
CA ALA A 39 -7.63 5.95 -3.16
C ALA A 39 -7.00 5.14 -2.03
N ALA A 40 -7.48 3.91 -1.80
CA ALA A 40 -6.93 3.04 -0.75
C ALA A 40 -5.45 2.71 -0.96
N ALA A 41 -5.03 2.43 -2.21
CA ALA A 41 -3.62 2.19 -2.52
C ALA A 41 -2.76 3.44 -2.31
N THR A 42 -3.29 4.63 -2.62
CA THR A 42 -2.61 5.91 -2.43
C THR A 42 -2.42 6.21 -0.95
N GLU A 43 -3.46 6.02 -0.14
CA GLU A 43 -3.43 6.19 1.32
C GLU A 43 -2.44 5.24 1.98
N GLN A 44 -2.47 3.94 1.61
CA GLN A 44 -1.53 2.94 2.11
C GLN A 44 -0.08 3.30 1.77
N ARG A 45 0.17 3.76 0.53
CA ARG A 45 1.51 4.21 0.12
C ARG A 45 1.98 5.42 0.91
N ALA A 46 1.10 6.41 1.11
CA ALA A 46 1.42 7.61 1.87
C ALA A 46 1.78 7.26 3.33
N SER A 47 0.98 6.39 3.97
CA SER A 47 1.27 5.89 5.32
C SER A 47 2.60 5.16 5.38
N PHE A 48 2.86 4.25 4.43
CA PHE A 48 4.11 3.49 4.40
C PHE A 48 5.36 4.39 4.29
N ILE A 49 5.29 5.45 3.46
CA ILE A 49 6.38 6.41 3.33
C ILE A 49 6.55 7.21 4.64
N ALA A 50 5.46 7.66 5.25
CA ALA A 50 5.51 8.38 6.52
C ALA A 50 6.16 7.51 7.64
N ASP A 51 5.77 6.24 7.73
CA ASP A 51 6.34 5.28 8.67
C ASP A 51 7.84 5.05 8.42
N ALA A 52 8.25 4.94 7.15
CA ALA A 52 9.66 4.80 6.78
C ALA A 52 10.49 6.02 7.16
N MET A 53 9.97 7.23 6.93
CA MET A 53 10.64 8.48 7.33
C MET A 53 10.77 8.58 8.85
N ALA A 54 9.72 8.23 9.60
CA ALA A 54 9.76 8.21 11.05
C ALA A 54 10.78 7.18 11.58
N ALA A 55 10.84 5.99 10.97
CA ALA A 55 11.81 4.96 11.31
C ALA A 55 13.25 5.39 11.03
N ASP A 56 13.53 6.04 9.89
CA ASP A 56 14.86 6.58 9.56
C ASP A 56 15.29 7.67 10.56
N ALA A 57 14.40 8.61 10.87
CA ALA A 57 14.66 9.65 11.87
C ALA A 57 15.01 9.05 13.24
N GLN A 58 14.26 8.04 13.68
CA GLN A 58 14.50 7.35 14.95
C GLN A 58 15.81 6.53 14.94
N MET A 59 16.10 5.84 13.83
CA MET A 59 17.34 5.09 13.65
C MET A 59 18.57 6.02 13.70
N ARG A 60 18.47 7.20 13.06
CA ARG A 60 19.52 8.23 13.09
C ARG A 60 19.71 8.80 14.50
N LYS A 61 18.61 9.11 15.20
CA LYS A 61 18.64 9.68 16.56
C LYS A 61 19.23 8.70 17.57
N THR A 62 18.89 7.41 17.48
CA THR A 62 19.27 6.41 18.49
C THR A 62 20.56 5.66 18.17
N GLY A 63 21.03 5.71 16.91
CA GLY A 63 22.13 4.86 16.44
C GLY A 63 21.78 3.37 16.40
N LYS A 64 20.50 3.00 16.58
CA LYS A 64 20.02 1.61 16.61
C LYS A 64 19.20 1.28 15.37
N GLY A 65 19.50 0.15 14.74
CA GLY A 65 18.80 -0.37 13.58
C GLY A 65 18.53 -1.87 13.71
N TYR A 66 17.81 -2.44 12.75
CA TYR A 66 17.61 -3.88 12.66
C TYR A 66 18.54 -4.47 11.60
N ALA A 67 19.16 -5.62 11.89
CA ALA A 67 19.96 -6.33 10.91
C ALA A 67 19.04 -6.88 9.79
N ALA A 68 19.43 -6.67 8.53
CA ALA A 68 18.58 -6.96 7.38
C ALA A 68 18.23 -8.46 7.26
N ASP A 69 19.20 -9.33 7.54
CA ASP A 69 19.04 -10.79 7.60
C ASP A 69 17.98 -11.22 8.65
N ALA A 70 18.02 -10.62 9.84
CA ALA A 70 17.06 -10.89 10.90
C ALA A 70 15.64 -10.43 10.53
N VAL A 71 15.51 -9.28 9.86
CA VAL A 71 14.22 -8.78 9.34
C VAL A 71 13.70 -9.69 8.23
N HIS A 72 14.54 -10.06 7.26
CA HIS A 72 14.16 -10.97 6.18
C HIS A 72 13.70 -12.33 6.70
N LYS A 73 14.43 -12.90 7.66
CA LYS A 73 14.04 -14.16 8.31
C LYS A 73 12.69 -14.02 9.00
N TYR A 74 12.49 -12.96 9.79
CA TYR A 74 11.22 -12.70 10.48
C TYR A 74 10.04 -12.60 9.51
N ILE A 75 10.20 -11.89 8.39
CA ILE A 75 9.15 -11.75 7.37
C ILE A 75 8.86 -13.09 6.70
N LYS A 76 9.89 -13.86 6.31
CA LYS A 76 9.72 -15.19 5.70
C LYS A 76 8.99 -16.15 6.63
N ASP A 77 9.39 -16.19 7.90
CA ASP A 77 8.78 -17.05 8.93
C ASP A 77 7.30 -16.66 9.14
N LYS A 78 7.00 -15.35 9.18
CA LYS A 78 5.63 -14.81 9.25
C LYS A 78 4.76 -15.25 8.07
N VAL A 79 5.28 -15.15 6.84
CA VAL A 79 4.55 -15.53 5.62
C VAL A 79 4.33 -17.04 5.57
N ALA A 80 5.28 -17.84 6.05
CA ALA A 80 5.16 -19.30 6.13
C ALA A 80 4.24 -19.80 7.27
N GLY A 81 3.72 -18.91 8.12
CA GLY A 81 2.85 -19.26 9.24
C GLY A 81 3.56 -19.97 10.41
N VAL A 82 4.90 -19.96 10.43
CA VAL A 82 5.68 -20.55 11.52
C VAL A 82 5.95 -19.51 12.62
N PRO A 83 6.20 -19.93 13.89
CA PRO A 83 6.52 -19.01 14.96
C PRO A 83 7.75 -18.14 14.64
N ALA A 84 7.52 -16.85 14.41
CA ALA A 84 8.57 -15.89 14.02
C ALA A 84 9.01 -15.03 15.21
N ARG A 85 10.31 -15.04 15.53
CA ARG A 85 10.88 -14.16 16.57
C ARG A 85 11.10 -12.77 16.00
N LYS A 86 10.51 -11.75 16.64
CA LYS A 86 10.74 -10.34 16.26
C LYS A 86 12.24 -9.99 16.39
N PRO A 87 12.84 -9.33 15.38
CA PRO A 87 14.23 -8.91 15.45
C PRO A 87 14.39 -7.84 16.53
N LYS A 88 15.58 -7.79 17.15
CA LYS A 88 15.92 -6.77 18.15
C LYS A 88 16.70 -5.65 17.48
N ALA A 89 16.43 -4.40 17.88
CA ALA A 89 17.23 -3.26 17.45
C ALA A 89 18.61 -3.33 18.11
N MET A 90 19.66 -3.18 17.33
CA MET A 90 21.06 -3.24 17.75
C MET A 90 21.79 -1.98 17.30
N SER A 91 22.91 -1.64 17.94
CA SER A 91 23.74 -0.53 17.47
C SER A 91 24.23 -0.85 16.06
N TRP A 92 23.96 0.03 15.10
CA TRP A 92 24.47 -0.10 13.73
C TRP A 92 25.57 0.94 13.43
N ARG A 93 25.65 1.98 14.27
CA ARG A 93 26.84 2.82 14.39
C ARG A 93 27.66 2.29 15.56
N GLY A 94 28.88 1.87 15.26
CA GLY A 94 30.00 1.75 16.19
C GLY A 94 30.93 2.92 15.96
#